data_AF-M6ZTM7-F1
#
_entry.id   AF-M6ZTM7-F1
#
_cell.length_a   1.000
_cell.length_b   1.000
_cell.length_c   1.000
_cell.angle_alpha   90.00
_cell.angle_beta   90.00
_cell.angle_gamma   90.00
#
_symmetry.space_group_name_H-M   'P 1'
#
loop_
_entity.id
_entity.type
_entity.pdbx_description
1 polymer ?
#
loop_
_entity_poly.entity_id
_entity_poly.type
_entity_poly.pdbx_seq_one_letter_code
_entity_poly.pdbx_strand_id
1 'polypeptide(L)'
;MLSEINNSFGYTNLTLKDVDFYYGGLRPLVEDSGEGGSTYNTSRKTEIIDHRDLGFPGFFTAMGGKYTTSRGVAEEVVNKVADYLPGNFRVCETSSVPPSTGNYSDLVSLIKDLQKNLLNLTEN
;
A
#
# COMPACT_ATOMS: atom_id res chain seq x y z
N MET A 1 15.60 -5.13 20.82
CA MET A 1 14.12 -5.15 20.95
C MET A 1 13.68 -5.76 22.27
N LEU A 2 13.98 -7.04 22.57
CA LEU A 2 13.64 -7.63 23.87
C LEU A 2 14.24 -6.85 25.06
N SER A 3 15.51 -6.45 24.96
CA SER A 3 16.17 -5.60 25.96
C SER A 3 15.41 -4.29 26.20
N GLU A 4 15.05 -3.59 25.12
CA GLU A 4 14.33 -2.32 25.17
C GLU A 4 12.95 -2.46 25.81
N ILE A 5 12.22 -3.53 25.48
CA ILE A 5 10.90 -3.80 26.05
C ILE A 5 11.02 -4.08 27.55
N ASN A 6 11.92 -4.99 27.95
CA ASN A 6 12.13 -5.31 29.36
C ASN A 6 12.60 -4.09 30.17
N ASN A 7 13.42 -3.22 29.59
CA ASN A 7 13.85 -1.98 30.21
C ASN A 7 12.71 -0.95 30.33
N SER A 8 11.89 -0.80 29.28
CA SER A 8 10.84 0.23 29.23
C SER A 8 9.64 -0.07 30.13
N PHE A 9 9.28 -1.35 30.27
CA PHE A 9 8.10 -1.75 31.02
C PHE A 9 8.40 -2.25 32.45
N GLY A 10 9.68 -2.38 32.82
CA GLY A 10 10.19 -2.52 34.20
C GLY A 10 9.79 -3.79 34.97
N TYR A 11 8.75 -4.50 34.55
CA TYR A 11 8.18 -5.69 35.21
C TYR A 11 8.11 -6.91 34.29
N THR A 12 8.78 -6.88 33.14
CA THR A 12 8.78 -7.98 32.18
C THR A 12 10.17 -8.61 32.07
N ASN A 13 10.22 -9.94 32.02
CA ASN A 13 11.44 -10.71 31.75
C ASN A 13 11.23 -11.57 30.49
N LEU A 14 10.86 -10.93 29.38
CA LEU A 14 10.60 -11.63 28.13
C LEU A 14 11.90 -12.19 27.55
N THR A 15 11.84 -13.43 27.10
CA THR A 15 12.91 -14.17 26.45
C THR A 15 12.49 -14.58 25.03
N LEU A 16 13.41 -15.14 24.25
CA LEU A 16 13.07 -15.68 22.92
C LEU A 16 12.06 -16.84 22.98
N LYS A 17 11.92 -17.52 24.12
CA LYS A 17 10.94 -18.60 24.29
C LYS A 17 9.50 -18.09 24.35
N ASP A 18 9.32 -16.79 24.64
CA ASP A 18 8.01 -16.15 24.76
C ASP A 18 7.54 -15.55 23.41
N VAL A 19 8.27 -15.80 22.32
CA VAL A 19 7.96 -15.30 20.97
C VAL A 19 7.37 -16.42 20.12
N ASP A 20 6.06 -16.36 19.87
CA ASP A 20 5.37 -17.35 19.02
C ASP A 20 5.69 -17.17 17.53
N PHE A 21 5.82 -15.92 17.06
CA PHE A 21 6.03 -15.59 15.66
C PHE A 21 6.93 -14.37 15.50
N TYR A 22 7.70 -14.35 14.40
CA TYR A 22 8.48 -13.20 13.97
C TYR A 22 8.44 -13.09 12.45
N TYR A 23 8.56 -11.86 11.94
CA TYR A 23 8.64 -11.59 10.51
C TYR A 23 9.70 -10.52 10.25
N GLY A 24 10.30 -10.60 9.06
CA GLY A 24 11.24 -9.62 8.54
C GLY A 24 10.76 -9.13 7.17
N GLY A 25 11.11 -7.90 6.82
CA GLY A 25 10.76 -7.32 5.53
C GLY A 25 11.77 -6.26 5.12
N LEU A 26 12.01 -6.15 3.82
CA LEU A 26 12.81 -5.09 3.24
C LEU A 26 11.90 -3.94 2.81
N ARG A 27 12.35 -2.71 3.02
CA ARG A 27 11.66 -1.52 2.53
C ARG A 27 12.22 -1.18 1.16
N PRO A 28 11.41 -1.18 0.09
CA PRO A 28 11.83 -0.66 -1.20
C PRO A 28 11.89 0.88 -1.09
N LEU A 29 13.04 1.38 -0.64
CA LEU A 29 13.31 2.81 -0.55
C LEU A 29 13.86 3.28 -1.91
N VAL A 30 13.42 4.46 -2.34
CA VAL A 30 14.01 5.14 -3.49
C VAL A 30 15.35 5.72 -3.05
N GLU A 31 16.43 5.46 -3.79
CA GLU A 31 17.74 6.08 -3.55
C GLU A 31 17.70 7.56 -3.91
N ASP A 32 18.27 8.41 -3.06
CA ASP A 32 18.44 9.84 -3.31
C ASP A 32 19.79 10.02 -4.02
N SER A 33 19.82 10.64 -5.19
CA SER A 33 21.07 10.94 -5.92
C SER A 33 21.87 12.10 -5.29
N GLY A 34 21.62 12.43 -4.03
CA GLY A 34 22.26 13.53 -3.31
C GLY A 34 23.38 13.04 -2.40
N GLU A 35 24.62 13.31 -2.77
CA GLU A 35 25.78 13.17 -1.88
C GLU A 35 25.55 13.89 -0.54
N GLY A 36 25.74 13.16 0.57
CA GLY A 36 26.11 13.73 1.87
C GLY A 36 25.08 14.65 2.56
N GLY A 37 24.07 14.08 3.22
CA GLY A 37 23.26 14.90 4.13
C GLY A 37 22.08 14.19 4.80
N SER A 38 22.31 13.58 5.96
CA SER A 38 21.29 13.10 6.91
C SER A 38 20.27 12.07 6.39
N THR A 39 20.44 10.82 6.82
CA THR A 39 19.55 9.66 6.61
C THR A 39 18.12 9.84 7.17
N TYR A 40 17.78 11.02 7.71
CA TYR A 40 16.48 11.34 8.29
C TYR A 40 15.56 12.11 7.32
N ASN A 41 16.11 12.81 6.34
CA ASN A 41 15.34 13.53 5.30
C ASN A 41 15.26 12.75 3.98
N THR A 42 16.14 11.77 3.78
CA THR A 42 16.14 10.87 2.63
C THR A 42 15.17 9.71 2.87
N SER A 43 14.09 9.72 2.12
CA SER A 43 13.03 8.70 1.92
C SER A 43 11.69 9.39 2.07
N ARG A 44 10.79 9.23 1.09
CA ARG A 44 9.31 9.36 1.17
C ARG A 44 8.67 10.11 -0.01
N LYS A 45 9.42 10.59 -1.01
CA LYS A 45 8.76 10.95 -2.27
C LYS A 45 8.33 9.66 -2.98
N THR A 46 7.03 9.59 -3.28
CA THR A 46 6.54 8.64 -4.28
C THR A 46 6.91 9.27 -5.63
N GLU A 47 7.55 8.51 -6.50
CA GLU A 47 7.87 8.95 -7.85
C GLU A 47 7.15 8.08 -8.86
N ILE A 48 6.41 8.71 -9.75
CA ILE A 48 5.82 8.04 -10.90
C ILE A 48 6.53 8.56 -12.13
N ILE A 49 7.34 7.67 -12.72
CA ILE A 49 8.16 7.95 -13.89
C ILE A 49 7.35 7.53 -15.12
N ASP A 50 7.22 8.46 -16.06
CA ASP A 50 6.75 8.21 -17.42
C ASP A 50 7.97 8.08 -18.33
N HIS A 51 8.12 6.92 -18.98
CA HIS A 51 9.30 6.61 -19.80
C HIS A 51 9.15 7.03 -21.27
N ARG A 52 8.16 7.86 -21.63
CA ARG A 52 7.96 8.34 -23.00
C ARG A 52 9.21 8.99 -23.60
N ASP A 53 9.93 9.79 -22.81
CA ASP A 53 11.11 10.54 -23.26
C ASP A 53 12.34 9.63 -23.44
N LEU A 54 12.29 8.43 -22.85
CA LEU A 54 13.28 7.36 -23.02
C LEU A 54 12.94 6.41 -24.18
N GLY A 55 11.88 6.70 -24.95
CA GLY A 55 11.45 5.89 -26.08
C GLY A 55 10.51 4.74 -25.72
N PHE A 56 9.99 4.70 -24.49
CA PHE A 56 9.05 3.68 -24.01
C PHE A 56 7.68 4.29 -23.66
N PRO A 57 6.94 4.81 -24.65
CA PRO A 57 5.62 5.40 -24.41
C PRO A 57 4.65 4.37 -23.84
N GLY A 58 3.89 4.77 -22.82
CA GLY A 58 2.96 3.88 -22.11
C GLY A 58 3.60 2.99 -21.05
N PHE A 59 4.91 3.06 -20.85
CA PHE A 59 5.60 2.39 -19.76
C PHE A 59 5.75 3.36 -18.58
N PHE A 60 5.20 2.97 -17.43
CA PHE A 60 5.22 3.76 -16.21
C PHE A 60 5.86 2.96 -15.08
N THR A 61 6.64 3.62 -14.23
CA THR A 61 7.18 3.03 -13.01
C THR A 61 6.72 3.84 -11.81
N ALA A 62 6.11 3.18 -10.83
CA ALA A 62 5.81 3.77 -9.54
C ALA A 62 6.82 3.26 -8.51
N MET A 63 7.58 4.16 -7.90
CA MET A 63 8.58 3.83 -6.90
C MET A 63 8.23 4.40 -5.54
N GLY A 64 8.54 3.63 -4.49
CA GLY A 64 8.23 3.97 -3.11
C GLY A 64 6.75 3.76 -2.78
N GLY A 65 6.17 4.72 -2.05
CA GLY A 65 4.82 4.60 -1.49
C GLY A 65 4.79 3.86 -0.15
N LYS A 66 3.88 4.28 0.73
CA LYS A 66 3.56 3.60 1.98
C LYS A 66 2.25 2.86 1.84
N TYR A 67 2.04 1.83 2.65
CA TYR A 67 0.73 1.20 2.76
C TYR A 67 -0.39 2.23 2.98
N THR A 68 -0.16 3.21 3.86
CA THR A 68 -1.11 4.28 4.18
C THR A 68 -1.35 5.29 3.06
N THR A 69 -0.44 5.42 2.08
CA THR A 69 -0.58 6.34 0.95
C THR A 69 -0.92 5.62 -0.36
N SER A 70 -0.98 4.28 -0.35
CA SER A 70 -1.16 3.42 -1.52
C SER A 70 -2.32 3.84 -2.42
N ARG A 71 -3.48 4.19 -1.85
CA ARG A 71 -4.65 4.65 -2.61
C ARG A 71 -4.35 5.90 -3.46
N GLY A 72 -3.68 6.90 -2.87
CA GLY A 72 -3.33 8.13 -3.57
C GLY A 72 -2.28 7.91 -4.65
N VAL A 73 -1.30 7.04 -4.39
CA VAL A 73 -0.30 6.64 -5.40
C VAL A 73 -0.98 5.93 -6.57
N ALA A 74 -1.90 5.00 -6.30
CA ALA A 74 -2.63 4.29 -7.33
C ALA A 74 -3.47 5.25 -8.19
N GLU A 75 -4.15 6.22 -7.56
CA GLU A 75 -4.89 7.27 -8.27
C GLU A 75 -3.97 8.08 -9.20
N GLU A 76 -2.81 8.53 -8.72
CA GLU A 76 -1.88 9.30 -9.54
C GLU A 76 -1.31 8.48 -10.72
N VAL A 77 -0.97 7.21 -10.51
CA VAL A 77 -0.50 6.30 -11.58
C VAL A 77 -1.59 6.11 -12.63
N VAL A 78 -2.81 5.78 -12.19
CA VAL A 78 -3.92 5.49 -13.11
C VAL A 78 -4.33 6.73 -13.89
N ASN A 79 -4.29 7.92 -13.29
CA ASN A 79 -4.55 9.17 -14.00
C ASN A 79 -3.53 9.40 -15.12
N LYS A 80 -2.22 9.18 -14.87
CA LYS A 80 -1.19 9.27 -15.92
C LYS A 80 -1.39 8.26 -17.04
N VAL A 81 -1.83 7.05 -16.71
CA VAL A 81 -2.17 6.02 -17.71
C VAL A 81 -3.39 6.43 -18.52
N ALA A 82 -4.42 6.97 -17.88
CA ALA A 82 -5.63 7.46 -18.53
C ALA A 82 -5.33 8.61 -19.51
N ASP A 83 -4.42 9.52 -19.14
CA ASP A 83 -3.97 10.62 -20.01
C ASP A 83 -3.21 10.13 -21.26
N TYR A 84 -2.57 8.96 -21.17
CA TYR A 84 -1.83 8.36 -22.29
C TYR A 84 -2.72 7.56 -23.25
N LEU A 85 -3.74 6.88 -22.73
CA LEU A 85 -4.60 6.00 -23.52
C LEU A 85 -5.63 6.80 -24.34
N PRO A 86 -6.00 6.34 -25.55
CA PRO A 86 -7.07 6.96 -26.31
C PRO A 86 -8.42 6.68 -25.65
N GLY A 87 -9.20 7.73 -25.38
CA GLY A 87 -10.56 7.60 -24.89
C GLY A 87 -10.93 8.64 -23.84
N ASN A 88 -12.15 8.51 -23.32
CA ASN A 88 -12.62 9.30 -22.19
C ASN A 88 -12.75 8.38 -20.99
N PHE A 89 -11.96 8.64 -19.95
CA PHE A 89 -11.99 7.90 -18.71
C PHE A 89 -12.73 8.70 -17.64
N ARG A 90 -13.37 7.99 -16.70
CA ARG A 90 -14.02 8.63 -15.54
C ARG A 90 -12.96 9.18 -14.58
N VAL A 91 -13.34 10.20 -13.82
CA VAL A 91 -12.53 10.68 -12.70
C VAL A 91 -12.45 9.58 -11.62
N CYS A 92 -11.31 9.50 -10.93
CA CYS A 92 -11.12 8.56 -9.83
C CYS A 92 -12.09 8.84 -8.67
N GLU A 93 -12.79 7.81 -8.20
CA GLU A 93 -13.76 7.90 -7.09
C GLU A 93 -13.31 7.09 -5.85
N THR A 94 -12.09 6.56 -5.86
CA THR A 94 -11.60 5.65 -4.82
C THR A 94 -11.52 6.27 -3.43
N SER A 95 -11.61 7.60 -3.33
CA SER A 95 -11.65 8.32 -2.05
C SER A 95 -12.99 8.18 -1.31
N SER A 96 -14.08 7.91 -2.04
CA SER A 96 -15.45 7.82 -1.50
C SER A 96 -16.09 6.45 -1.74
N VAL A 97 -15.65 5.72 -2.75
CA VAL A 97 -16.15 4.38 -3.05
C VAL A 97 -15.44 3.34 -2.18
N PRO A 98 -16.16 2.60 -1.33
CA PRO A 98 -15.55 1.53 -0.54
C PRO A 98 -15.05 0.39 -1.45
N PRO A 99 -14.05 -0.39 -1.00
CA PRO A 99 -13.70 -1.65 -1.65
C PRO A 99 -14.93 -2.56 -1.78
N SER A 100 -14.88 -3.55 -2.68
CA SER A 100 -15.99 -4.47 -2.94
C SER A 100 -16.55 -5.15 -1.69
N THR A 101 -15.72 -5.36 -0.66
CA THR A 101 -16.11 -5.96 0.62
C THR A 101 -16.37 -4.94 1.74
N GLY A 102 -16.20 -3.64 1.47
CA GLY A 102 -16.27 -2.56 2.46
C GLY A 102 -17.62 -1.84 2.53
N ASN A 103 -18.59 -2.22 1.70
CA ASN A 103 -19.88 -1.54 1.60
C ASN A 103 -20.95 -2.20 2.50
N TYR A 104 -20.79 -2.08 3.81
CA TYR A 104 -21.73 -2.60 4.79
C TYR A 104 -21.97 -1.58 5.92
N SER A 105 -23.22 -1.44 6.35
CA SER A 105 -23.62 -0.53 7.44
C SER A 105 -23.48 -1.17 8.82
N ASP A 106 -23.57 -2.50 8.88
CA ASP A 106 -23.67 -3.27 10.10
C ASP A 106 -23.26 -4.73 9.87
N LEU A 107 -23.04 -5.47 10.96
CA LEU A 107 -22.59 -6.86 10.92
C LEU A 107 -23.57 -7.79 10.16
N VAL A 108 -24.88 -7.53 10.23
CA VAL A 108 -25.89 -8.35 9.55
C VAL A 108 -25.78 -8.16 8.04
N SER A 109 -25.63 -6.92 7.59
CA SER A 109 -25.43 -6.58 6.17
C SER A 109 -24.15 -7.21 5.61
N LEU A 110 -23.05 -7.18 6.39
CA LEU A 110 -21.79 -7.83 6.01
C LEU A 110 -21.92 -9.35 5.87
N ILE A 111 -22.49 -10.02 6.88
CA ILE A 111 -22.65 -11.47 6.86
C ILE A 111 -23.51 -11.92 5.67
N LYS A 112 -24.60 -11.19 5.39
CA LYS A 112 -25.48 -11.48 4.25
C LYS A 112 -24.75 -11.37 2.91
N ASP A 113 -23.91 -10.35 2.75
CA ASP A 113 -23.13 -10.15 1.53
C ASP A 113 -22.05 -11.23 1.36
N LEU A 114 -21.33 -11.57 2.44
CA LEU A 114 -20.33 -12.65 2.43
C LEU A 114 -20.97 -14.01 2.09
N GLN A 115 -22.13 -14.32 2.67
CA GLN A 115 -22.85 -15.57 2.39
C GLN A 115 -23.27 -15.66 0.91
N LYS A 116 -23.79 -14.57 0.34
CA LYS A 116 -24.17 -14.52 -1.08
C LYS A 116 -22.97 -14.76 -1.99
N ASN A 117 -21.83 -14.12 -1.70
CA ASN A 117 -20.62 -14.25 -2.49
C ASN A 117 -19.96 -15.63 -2.35
N LEU A 118 -20.04 -16.26 -1.18
CA LEU A 118 -19.54 -17.63 -0.96
C LEU A 118 -20.37 -18.69 -1.69
N LEU A 119 -21.70 -18.54 -1.74
CA LEU A 119 -22.59 -19.44 -2.48
C LEU A 119 -22.33 -19.40 -4.01
N ASN A 120 -22.01 -18.22 -4.55
CA ASN A 120 -21.67 -18.05 -5.96
C ASN A 120 -20.30 -18.66 -6.35
N LEU A 121 -19.43 -18.95 -5.38
CA LEU A 121 -18.13 -19.60 -5.60
C LEU A 121 -18.22 -21.12 -5.62
N THR A 122 -19.33 -21.71 -5.18
CA THR A 122 -19.57 -23.17 -5.22
C THR A 122 -20.33 -23.64 -6.46
N GLU A 123 -20.82 -22.73 -7.30
CA GLU A 123 -21.57 -23.03 -8.54
C GLU A 123 -20.74 -22.88 -9.84
N ASN A 124 -19.41 -22.71 -9.75
CA ASN A 124 -18.49 -22.72 -10.90
C ASN A 124 -17.38 -23.76 -10.73
#